data_AF-C7NP24-F1
#
_entry.id   AF-C7NP24-F1
#
_cell.length_a   1.000
_cell.length_b   1.000
_cell.length_c   1.000
_cell.angle_alpha   90.00
_cell.angle_beta   90.00
_cell.angle_gamma   90.00
#
_symmetry.space_group_name_H-M   'P 1'
#
loop_
_entity.id
_entity.type
_entity.pdbx_description
1 polymer ?
#
loop_
_entity_poly.entity_id
_entity_poly.type
_entity_poly.pdbx_seq_one_letter_code
_entity_poly.pdbx_strand_id
1 'polypeptide(L)'
;MSASPPFVDKDDGELDLHQIWDEAIPLVGLIILFGSLALLPYLLIRLIFGSTILSVFFVLFVQLVLAVGTAVVLMYVIARAIQLADT
;
A
#
# COMPACT_ATOMS: atom_id res chain seq x y z
N MET A 1 -28.36 2.40 17.72
CA MET A 1 -27.24 3.24 18.20
C MET A 1 -26.65 3.88 16.97
N SER A 2 -26.46 5.20 16.95
CA SER A 2 -25.80 5.87 15.82
C SER A 2 -24.33 5.48 15.84
N ALA A 3 -23.88 4.70 14.84
CA ALA A 3 -22.47 4.40 14.66
C ALA A 3 -21.70 5.73 14.55
N SER A 4 -20.65 5.89 15.35
CA SER A 4 -19.82 7.07 15.23
C SER A 4 -19.01 6.98 13.94
N PRO A 5 -18.85 8.09 13.21
CA PRO A 5 -18.09 8.09 11.97
C PRO A 5 -16.64 7.66 12.25
N PRO A 6 -16.03 6.84 11.39
CA PRO A 6 -14.63 6.44 11.55
C PRO A 6 -13.71 7.67 11.54
N PHE A 7 -12.60 7.59 12.28
CA PHE A 7 -11.59 8.64 12.45
C PHE A 7 -12.04 9.88 13.22
N VAL A 8 -13.19 9.83 13.89
CA VAL A 8 -13.71 10.93 14.70
C VAL A 8 -13.94 10.43 16.13
N ASP A 9 -13.36 11.14 17.10
CA ASP A 9 -13.55 10.86 18.52
C ASP A 9 -15.01 11.17 18.92
N LYS A 10 -15.54 10.31 19.79
CA LYS A 10 -16.93 10.37 20.25
C LYS A 10 -17.16 11.46 21.28
N ASP A 11 -16.11 11.85 22.01
CA ASP A 11 -16.25 12.71 23.18
C ASP A 11 -16.22 14.21 22.83
N ASP A 12 -15.46 14.61 21.82
CA ASP A 12 -15.25 15.99 21.40
C ASP A 12 -15.52 16.24 19.91
N GLY A 13 -15.68 15.17 19.10
CA GLY A 13 -15.93 15.27 17.67
C GLY A 13 -14.69 15.68 16.86
N GLU A 14 -13.50 15.61 17.47
CA GLU A 14 -12.23 15.86 16.80
C GLU A 14 -11.73 14.63 16.02
N LEU A 15 -10.71 14.81 15.19
CA LEU A 15 -10.11 13.70 14.46
C LEU A 15 -9.29 12.81 15.40
N ASP A 16 -9.59 11.51 15.40
CA ASP A 16 -8.80 10.52 16.12
C ASP A 16 -7.51 10.23 15.34
N LEU A 17 -6.47 11.00 15.65
CA LEU A 17 -5.15 10.85 15.05
C LEU A 17 -4.53 9.49 15.35
N HIS A 18 -4.82 8.90 16.52
CA HIS A 18 -4.29 7.59 16.88
C HIS A 18 -4.86 6.51 15.95
N GLN A 19 -6.18 6.50 15.75
CA GLN A 19 -6.82 5.61 14.80
C GLN A 19 -6.28 5.81 13.38
N ILE A 20 -6.11 7.07 12.92
CA ILE A 20 -5.54 7.35 11.58
C ILE A 20 -4.16 6.71 11.42
N TRP A 21 -3.29 6.84 12.42
CA TRP A 21 -1.96 6.24 12.38
C TRP A 21 -2.01 4.71 12.41
N ASP A 22 -2.86 4.14 13.25
CA ASP A 22 -3.04 2.69 13.36
C ASP A 22 -3.51 2.08 12.03
N GLU A 23 -4.36 2.77 11.28
CA GLU A 23 -4.78 2.33 9.95
C GLU A 23 -3.74 2.59 8.85
N ALA A 24 -2.92 3.63 9.00
CA ALA A 24 -1.90 3.96 8.03
C ALA A 24 -0.71 2.99 8.07
N ILE A 25 -0.35 2.48 9.26
CA ILE A 25 0.83 1.61 9.44
C ILE A 25 0.79 0.35 8.55
N PRO A 26 -0.30 -0.44 8.51
CA PRO A 26 -0.37 -1.61 7.64
C PRO A 26 -0.27 -1.24 6.15
N LEU A 27 -0.88 -0.13 5.75
CA LEU A 27 -0.86 0.35 4.37
C LEU A 27 0.56 0.76 3.94
N VAL A 28 1.27 1.48 4.81
CA VAL A 28 2.70 1.80 4.62
C VAL A 28 3.52 0.52 4.51
N GLY A 29 3.26 -0.48 5.36
CA GLY A 29 3.92 -1.78 5.29
C GLY A 29 3.76 -2.47 3.93
N LEU A 30 2.53 -2.51 3.39
CA LEU A 30 2.26 -3.10 2.07
C LEU A 30 2.93 -2.30 0.93
N ILE A 31 2.88 -0.97 0.99
CA ILE A 31 3.53 -0.11 -0.02
C ILE A 31 5.04 -0.31 0.00
N ILE A 32 5.66 -0.32 1.17
CA ILE A 32 7.10 -0.57 1.31
C ILE A 32 7.44 -1.97 0.80
N LEU A 33 6.64 -2.98 1.10
CA LEU A 33 6.86 -4.35 0.62
C LEU A 33 6.88 -4.44 -0.90
N PHE A 34 5.81 -4.02 -1.58
CA PHE A 34 5.73 -4.12 -3.04
C PHE A 34 6.65 -3.11 -3.74
N GLY A 35 6.78 -1.91 -3.18
CA GLY A 35 7.68 -0.88 -3.67
C GLY A 35 9.14 -1.34 -3.64
N SER A 36 9.59 -1.92 -2.52
CA SER A 36 10.96 -2.45 -2.41
C SER A 36 11.18 -3.69 -3.29
N LEU A 37 10.20 -4.60 -3.34
CA LEU A 37 10.26 -5.80 -4.19
C LEU A 37 10.34 -5.46 -5.68
N ALA A 38 9.70 -4.36 -6.11
CA ALA A 38 9.79 -3.86 -7.47
C ALA A 38 11.08 -3.05 -7.71
N LEU A 39 11.38 -2.11 -6.82
CA LEU A 39 12.43 -1.12 -7.00
C LEU A 39 13.85 -1.71 -6.86
N LEU A 40 14.09 -2.53 -5.83
CA LEU A 40 15.44 -3.04 -5.58
C LEU A 40 15.95 -3.90 -6.73
N PRO A 41 15.19 -4.90 -7.23
CA PRO A 41 15.64 -5.69 -8.36
C PRO A 41 15.79 -4.85 -9.64
N TYR A 42 14.92 -3.85 -9.83
CA TYR A 42 15.01 -2.94 -10.98
C TYR A 42 16.33 -2.16 -10.99
N LEU A 43 16.68 -1.55 -9.85
CA LEU A 43 17.91 -0.78 -9.71
C LEU A 43 19.15 -1.65 -9.88
N LEU A 44 19.16 -2.85 -9.28
CA LEU A 44 20.26 -3.80 -9.42
C LEU A 44 20.48 -4.21 -10.88
N ILE A 45 19.41 -4.58 -11.58
CA ILE A 45 19.53 -5.04 -12.97
C ILE A 45 19.93 -3.89 -13.90
N ARG A 46 19.41 -2.69 -13.67
CA ARG A 46 19.82 -1.52 -14.44
C ARG A 46 21.29 -1.15 -14.20
N LEU A 47 21.77 -1.28 -12.96
CA LEU A 47 23.16 -1.03 -12.61
C LEU A 47 24.12 -2.04 -13.24
N ILE A 48 23.75 -3.33 -13.26
CA ILE A 48 24.62 -4.43 -13.73
C ILE A 48 24.56 -4.60 -15.26
N PHE A 49 23.36 -4.56 -15.85
CA PHE A 49 23.12 -4.94 -17.25
C PHE A 49 22.83 -3.76 -18.18
N GLY A 50 22.77 -2.53 -17.66
CA GLY A 50 22.53 -1.32 -18.46
C GLY A 50 21.23 -1.38 -19.28
N SER A 51 21.31 -1.07 -20.57
CA SER A 51 20.18 -1.04 -21.52
C SER A 51 20.08 -2.29 -22.41
N THR A 52 20.51 -3.44 -21.91
CA THR A 52 20.46 -4.71 -22.64
C THR A 52 19.01 -5.22 -22.76
N ILE A 53 18.68 -6.08 -23.73
CA ILE A 53 17.33 -6.65 -23.87
C ILE A 53 16.79 -7.34 -22.60
N LEU A 54 17.69 -7.87 -21.77
CA LEU A 54 17.35 -8.44 -20.45
C LEU A 54 16.75 -7.40 -19.49
N SER A 55 17.20 -6.14 -19.56
CA SER A 55 16.63 -5.06 -18.75
C SER A 55 15.18 -4.76 -19.14
N VAL A 56 14.80 -4.97 -20.41
CA VAL A 56 13.43 -4.78 -20.89
C VAL A 56 12.49 -5.81 -20.28
N PHE A 57 12.86 -7.10 -20.32
CA PHE A 57 12.07 -8.15 -19.66
C PHE A 57 11.92 -7.89 -18.16
N PHE A 58 12.96 -7.36 -17.53
CA PHE A 58 12.90 -7.04 -16.11
C PHE A 58 11.98 -5.87 -15.80
N VAL A 59 11.94 -4.84 -16.66
CA VAL A 59 10.95 -3.75 -16.55
C VAL A 59 9.53 -4.29 -16.58
N LEU A 60 9.22 -5.25 -17.46
CA LEU A 60 7.89 -5.87 -17.51
C LEU A 60 7.57 -6.62 -16.22
N PHE A 61 8.54 -7.35 -15.66
CA PHE A 61 8.39 -8.01 -14.36
C PHE A 61 8.11 -7.01 -13.23
N VAL A 62 8.85 -5.90 -13.19
CA VAL A 62 8.67 -4.81 -12.21
C VAL A 62 7.27 -4.21 -12.33
N GLN A 63 6.80 -3.96 -13.56
CA GLN A 63 5.43 -3.47 -13.79
C GLN A 63 4.38 -4.45 -13.31
N LEU A 64 4.57 -5.76 -13.53
CA LEU A 64 3.67 -6.79 -13.01
C LEU A 64 3.61 -6.77 -11.48
N VAL A 65 4.76 -6.72 -10.81
CA VAL A 65 4.84 -6.65 -9.34
C VAL A 65 4.13 -5.40 -8.82
N LEU A 66 4.34 -4.24 -9.43
CA LEU A 66 3.67 -2.99 -9.05
C LEU A 66 2.15 -3.06 -9.28
N ALA A 67 1.71 -3.63 -10.39
CA ALA A 67 0.29 -3.77 -10.70
C ALA A 67 -0.42 -4.69 -9.69
N VAL A 68 0.15 -5.87 -9.43
CA VAL A 68 -0.37 -6.81 -8.44
C VAL A 68 -0.31 -6.21 -7.04
N GLY A 69 0.81 -5.59 -6.66
CA GLY A 69 0.97 -4.94 -5.36
C GLY A 69 -0.05 -3.83 -5.13
N THR A 70 -0.29 -3.00 -6.15
CA THR A 70 -1.33 -1.96 -6.10
C THR A 70 -2.72 -2.56 -5.93
N ALA A 71 -3.05 -3.62 -6.66
CA ALA A 71 -4.32 -4.31 -6.51
C ALA A 71 -4.51 -4.88 -5.10
N VAL A 72 -3.46 -5.46 -4.51
CA VAL A 72 -3.48 -5.97 -3.12
C VAL A 72 -3.66 -4.83 -2.11
N VAL A 73 -2.94 -3.72 -2.26
CA VAL A 73 -3.09 -2.54 -1.39
C VAL A 73 -4.53 -2.01 -1.46
N LEU A 74 -5.12 -1.92 -2.66
CA LEU A 74 -6.51 -1.49 -2.82
C LEU A 74 -7.51 -2.47 -2.18
N MET A 75 -7.28 -3.79 -2.34
CA MET A 75 -8.11 -4.80 -1.67
C MET A 75 -8.04 -4.66 -0.14
N TYR A 76 -6.85 -4.39 0.41
CA TYR A 76 -6.69 -4.13 1.84
C TYR A 76 -7.47 -2.89 2.29
N VAL A 77 -7.35 -1.77 1.56
CA VAL A 77 -8.10 -0.54 1.86
C VAL A 77 -9.60 -0.79 1.88
N ILE A 78 -10.14 -1.49 0.89
CA ILE A 78 -11.57 -1.80 0.80
C ILE A 78 -12.01 -2.68 1.97
N ALA A 79 -11.26 -3.75 2.25
CA ALA A 79 -11.58 -4.65 3.35
C ALA A 79 -11.56 -3.91 4.71
N ARG A 80 -10.60 -3.01 4.91
CA ARG A 80 -10.49 -2.25 6.14
C ARG A 80 -11.59 -1.19 6.28
N ALA A 81 -11.96 -0.52 5.18
CA ALA A 81 -13.07 0.42 5.18
C ALA A 81 -14.40 -0.26 5.55
N ILE A 82 -14.65 -1.48 5.06
CA ILE A 82 -15.84 -2.26 5.42
C ILE A 82 -15.82 -2.59 6.92
N GLN A 83 -14.69 -3.08 7.45
CA GLN A 83 -14.56 -3.37 8.88
C GLN A 83 -14.84 -2.16 9.76
N LEU A 84 -14.30 -0.99 9.38
CA LEU A 84 -14.53 0.26 10.11
C LEU A 84 -15.99 0.73 10.05
N ALA A 85 -16.70 0.45 8.95
CA ALA A 85 -18.11 0.80 8.80
C ALA A 85 -19.05 -0.14 9.57
N ASP A 86 -18.65 -1.40 9.75
CA ASP A 86 -19.42 -2.43 10.48
C ASP A 86 -19.22 -2.37 12.01
N THR A 87 -18.30 -1.51 12.50
CA THR A 87 -17.99 -1.32 13.93
C THR A 87 -18.83 -0.20 14.54
#